data_AF-A0A554ULN8-F1
#
_entry.id   AF-A0A554ULN8-F1
#
_cell.length_a   1.000
_cell.length_b   1.000
_cell.length_c   1.000
_cell.angle_alpha   90.00
_cell.angle_beta   90.00
_cell.angle_gamma   90.00
#
_symmetry.space_group_name_H-M   'P 1'
#
loop_
_entity.id
_entity.type
_entity.pdbx_description
1 polymer ?
#
loop_
_entity_poly.entity_id
_entity_poly.type
_entity_poly.pdbx_seq_one_letter_code
_entity_poly.pdbx_strand_id
1 'polypeptide(L)'
;MELLRRLGGLHGALMIHQSGGCCDGSSPMCYPAGEFIVGDRDVLLGLLDLRLGTGEVPESLPEGSDAVQVWISGPQYETWKHTQLILDTVPGRGSGFSLEAPEGMRFLSRGRSFTDPELRSLAEAPPLTGADWEVGERPPLPTEPQVVAEAADACPVPRR
;
A
#
# COMPACT_ATOMS: atom_id res chain seq x y z
N MET A 1 6.48 5.25 -7.99
CA MET A 1 5.55 6.40 -7.95
C MET A 1 5.06 6.87 -9.32
N GLU A 2 5.90 6.96 -10.35
CA GLU A 2 5.49 7.47 -11.68
C GLU A 2 4.25 6.77 -12.25
N LEU A 3 4.20 5.43 -12.19
CA LEU A 3 3.05 4.66 -12.66
C LEU A 3 1.75 5.06 -11.94
N LEU A 4 1.76 5.16 -10.61
CA LEU A 4 0.58 5.57 -9.85
C LEU A 4 0.14 7.00 -10.20
N ARG A 5 1.08 7.94 -10.38
CA ARG A 5 0.75 9.31 -10.82
C ARG A 5 0.11 9.31 -12.22
N ARG A 6 0.66 8.51 -13.14
CA ARG A 6 0.10 8.35 -14.49
C ARG A 6 -1.31 7.77 -14.47
N LEU A 7 -1.52 6.67 -13.74
CA LEU A 7 -2.83 6.06 -13.58
C LEU A 7 -3.82 7.02 -12.91
N GLY A 8 -3.36 7.80 -11.93
CA GLY A 8 -4.20 8.80 -11.27
C GLY A 8 -4.62 9.92 -12.21
N GLY A 9 -3.72 10.37 -13.10
CA GLY A 9 -4.05 11.33 -14.15
C GLY A 9 -5.08 10.81 -15.17
N LEU A 10 -5.12 9.49 -15.40
CA LEU A 10 -6.04 8.86 -16.37
C LEU A 10 -7.39 8.45 -15.76
N HIS A 11 -7.39 8.03 -14.49
CA HIS A 11 -8.54 7.37 -13.86
C HIS A 11 -9.07 8.13 -12.63
N GLY A 12 -8.42 9.21 -12.20
CA GLY A 12 -8.78 9.97 -11.01
C GLY A 12 -8.18 9.38 -9.73
N ALA A 13 -8.87 9.55 -8.60
CA ALA A 13 -8.42 8.99 -7.33
C ALA A 13 -8.30 7.47 -7.42
N LEU A 14 -7.26 6.91 -6.80
CA LEU A 14 -6.94 5.49 -6.87
C LEU A 14 -7.04 4.84 -5.48
N MET A 15 -7.21 3.52 -5.49
CA MET A 15 -7.02 2.68 -4.31
C MET A 15 -6.27 1.41 -4.71
N ILE A 16 -5.59 0.81 -3.74
CA ILE A 16 -4.96 -0.50 -3.87
C ILE A 16 -5.63 -1.44 -2.89
N HIS A 17 -5.94 -2.65 -3.35
CA HIS A 17 -6.29 -3.75 -2.46
C HIS A 17 -5.26 -4.88 -2.61
N GLN A 18 -4.59 -5.23 -1.51
CA GLN A 18 -3.70 -6.36 -1.42
C GLN A 18 -4.55 -7.64 -1.48
N SER A 19 -4.52 -8.31 -2.64
CA SER A 19 -5.24 -9.56 -2.81
C SER A 19 -4.50 -10.74 -2.16
N GLY A 20 -5.26 -11.72 -1.69
CA GLY A 20 -4.78 -13.02 -1.25
C GLY A 20 -5.18 -14.04 -2.30
N GLY A 21 -4.37 -14.20 -3.35
CA GLY A 21 -4.71 -15.06 -4.47
C GLY A 21 -4.50 -16.56 -4.17
N CYS A 22 -5.47 -17.38 -4.58
CA CYS A 22 -5.41 -18.85 -4.61
C CYS A 22 -4.69 -19.38 -5.88
N CYS A 23 -4.52 -18.57 -6.94
CA CYS A 23 -3.98 -19.03 -8.23
C CYS A 23 -2.78 -18.23 -8.80
N ASP A 24 -2.64 -16.92 -8.52
CA ASP A 24 -1.54 -16.08 -9.05
C ASP A 24 -0.66 -15.44 -7.96
N GLY A 25 -0.80 -15.91 -6.72
CA GLY A 25 -0.14 -15.33 -5.55
C GLY A 25 -0.78 -14.01 -5.08
N SER A 26 -0.31 -13.49 -3.95
CA SER A 26 -0.79 -12.26 -3.34
C SER A 26 -0.22 -11.03 -4.06
N SER A 27 -0.94 -10.50 -5.06
CA SER A 27 -0.53 -9.29 -5.78
C SER A 27 -1.35 -8.07 -5.34
N PRO A 28 -0.75 -6.87 -5.26
CA PRO A 28 -1.50 -5.64 -5.11
C PRO A 28 -2.32 -5.38 -6.37
N MET A 29 -3.57 -4.98 -6.19
CA MET A 29 -4.48 -4.65 -7.29
C MET A 29 -4.86 -3.18 -7.20
N CYS A 30 -4.68 -2.43 -8.29
CA CYS A 30 -4.99 -1.00 -8.37
C CYS A 30 -6.34 -0.79 -9.06
N TYR A 31 -7.21 -0.01 -8.43
CA TYR A 31 -8.55 0.33 -8.89
C TYR A 31 -8.79 1.84 -8.80
N PRO A 32 -9.76 2.41 -9.53
CA PRO A 32 -10.30 3.71 -9.17
C PRO A 32 -10.88 3.66 -7.75
N ALA A 33 -10.73 4.73 -6.98
CA ALA A 33 -11.20 4.80 -5.61
C ALA A 33 -12.72 4.55 -5.55
N GLY A 34 -13.15 3.60 -4.73
CA GLY A 34 -14.56 3.21 -4.55
C GLY A 34 -15.07 2.12 -5.49
N GLU A 35 -14.29 1.70 -6.51
CA GLU A 35 -14.68 0.60 -7.42
C GLU A 35 -14.41 -0.80 -6.82
N PHE A 36 -13.58 -0.88 -5.78
CA PHE A 36 -13.45 -2.07 -4.95
C PHE A 36 -14.11 -1.81 -3.59
N ILE A 37 -15.02 -2.71 -3.18
CA ILE A 37 -15.72 -2.60 -1.91
C ILE A 37 -14.75 -2.90 -0.77
N VAL A 38 -14.47 -1.90 0.07
CA VAL A 38 -13.75 -2.05 1.33
C VAL A 38 -14.77 -2.46 2.39
N GLY A 39 -14.58 -3.61 3.01
CA GLY A 39 -15.42 -4.07 4.11
C GLY A 39 -15.01 -3.47 5.46
N ASP A 40 -15.92 -3.48 6.43
CA ASP A 40 -15.70 -2.95 7.79
C ASP A 40 -14.45 -3.51 8.47
N ARG A 41 -14.04 -4.73 8.12
CA ARG A 41 -12.90 -5.44 8.70
C ARG A 41 -11.66 -5.44 7.81
N ASP A 42 -11.72 -4.78 6.66
CA ASP A 42 -10.52 -4.56 5.86
C ASP A 42 -9.64 -3.55 6.59
N VAL A 43 -8.34 -3.79 6.54
CA VAL A 43 -7.33 -3.05 7.31
C VAL A 43 -6.57 -2.13 6.38
N LEU A 44 -6.45 -0.87 6.77
CA LEU A 44 -5.62 0.11 6.07
C LEU A 44 -4.16 -0.17 6.39
N LEU A 45 -3.40 -0.62 5.39
CA LEU A 45 -1.96 -0.82 5.52
C LEU A 45 -1.18 0.49 5.42
N GLY A 46 -1.71 1.46 4.68
CA GLY A 46 -1.07 2.74 4.51
C GLY A 46 -1.82 3.66 3.57
N LEU A 47 -1.45 4.94 3.63
CA LEU A 47 -1.91 5.98 2.74
C LEU A 47 -0.70 6.49 1.96
N LEU A 48 -0.61 6.14 0.67
CA LEU A 48 0.48 6.61 -0.18
C LEU A 48 0.20 8.03 -0.62
N ASP A 49 1.21 8.90 -0.47
CA ASP A 49 1.16 10.27 -0.94
C ASP A 49 1.83 10.40 -2.31
N LEU A 50 1.02 10.67 -3.34
CA LEU A 50 1.48 10.84 -4.71
C LEU A 50 2.30 12.11 -4.92
N ARG A 51 2.41 13.01 -3.94
CA ARG A 51 3.25 14.22 -4.03
C ARG A 51 4.72 13.85 -3.78
N LEU A 52 4.99 12.89 -2.91
CA LEU A 52 6.33 12.54 -2.41
C LEU A 52 7.28 12.00 -3.48
N GLY A 53 8.50 12.54 -3.46
CA GLY A 53 9.70 11.98 -4.07
C GLY A 53 10.44 11.00 -3.15
N THR A 54 11.52 10.41 -3.67
CA THR A 54 12.35 9.47 -2.92
C THR A 54 12.98 10.12 -1.70
N GLY A 55 12.82 9.50 -0.52
CA GLY A 55 13.40 9.97 0.74
C GLY A 55 12.65 11.13 1.39
N GLU A 56 11.55 11.60 0.79
CA GLU A 56 10.75 12.69 1.36
C GLU A 56 9.78 12.16 2.42
N VAL A 57 9.59 12.97 3.46
CA VAL A 57 8.60 12.76 4.53
C VAL A 57 7.48 13.77 4.32
N PRO A 58 6.20 13.36 4.37
CA PRO A 58 5.09 14.27 4.17
C PRO A 58 4.97 15.29 5.31
N GLU A 59 4.71 16.56 4.97
CA GLU A 59 4.41 17.62 5.95
C GLU A 59 2.92 17.66 6.35
N SER A 60 2.06 17.03 5.56
CA SER A 60 0.62 16.91 5.76
C SER A 60 0.10 15.61 5.15
N LEU A 61 -1.04 15.12 5.63
CA LEU A 61 -1.69 13.97 4.98
C LEU A 61 -2.10 14.34 3.54
N PRO A 62 -1.98 13.41 2.58
CA PRO A 62 -2.51 13.64 1.24
C PRO A 62 -4.04 13.61 1.26
N GLU A 63 -4.65 14.36 0.35
CA GLU A 63 -6.11 14.46 0.20
C GLU A 63 -6.52 14.20 -1.25
N GLY A 64 -7.78 13.82 -1.46
CA GLY A 64 -8.34 13.64 -2.79
C GLY A 64 -7.53 12.67 -3.66
N SER A 65 -7.20 13.09 -4.88
CA SER A 65 -6.45 12.28 -5.85
C SER A 65 -4.96 12.12 -5.54
N ASP A 66 -4.42 12.87 -4.58
CA ASP A 66 -3.03 12.72 -4.15
C ASP A 66 -2.87 11.52 -3.19
N ALA A 67 -3.96 11.01 -2.64
CA ALA A 67 -3.98 9.94 -1.66
C ALA A 67 -4.38 8.61 -2.29
N VAL A 68 -3.55 7.58 -2.13
CA VAL A 68 -3.89 6.20 -2.53
C VAL A 68 -3.96 5.33 -1.29
N GLN A 69 -5.17 4.87 -0.94
CA GLN A 69 -5.35 3.96 0.18
C GLN A 69 -4.90 2.54 -0.20
N VAL A 70 -4.16 1.88 0.69
CA VAL A 70 -3.74 0.48 0.51
C VAL A 70 -4.47 -0.37 1.55
N TRP A 71 -5.39 -1.21 1.08
CA TRP A 71 -6.23 -2.06 1.90
C TRP A 71 -5.80 -3.52 1.84
N ILE A 72 -6.10 -4.28 2.88
CA ILE A 72 -5.99 -5.74 2.90
C ILE A 72 -7.15 -6.32 3.72
N SER A 73 -7.65 -7.50 3.35
CA SER A 73 -8.71 -8.14 4.15
C SER A 73 -8.22 -8.51 5.56
N GLY A 74 -9.07 -8.40 6.57
CA GLY A 74 -8.74 -8.78 7.96
C GLY A 74 -8.07 -10.15 8.14
N PRO A 75 -8.58 -11.26 7.55
CA PRO A 75 -7.93 -12.56 7.68
C PRO A 75 -6.52 -12.62 7.09
N GLN A 76 -6.28 -11.90 5.99
CA GLN A 76 -4.94 -11.78 5.42
C GLN A 76 -4.05 -10.89 6.29
N TYR A 77 -4.58 -9.78 6.81
CA TYR A 77 -3.84 -8.94 7.76
C TYR A 77 -3.31 -9.77 8.93
N GLU A 78 -4.14 -10.61 9.55
CA GLU A 78 -3.70 -11.47 10.66
C GLU A 78 -2.52 -12.38 10.30
N THR A 79 -2.47 -12.83 9.04
CA THR A 79 -1.37 -13.65 8.53
C THR A 79 -0.10 -12.83 8.28
N TRP A 80 -0.24 -11.55 7.89
CA TRP A 80 0.88 -10.73 7.40
C TRP A 80 1.30 -9.58 8.34
N LYS A 81 0.60 -9.34 9.46
CA LYS A 81 0.79 -8.17 10.34
C LYS A 81 2.19 -8.00 10.94
N HIS A 82 3.02 -9.04 10.88
CA HIS A 82 4.41 -9.02 11.30
C HIS A 82 5.40 -8.69 10.16
N THR A 83 4.89 -8.25 9.01
CA THR A 83 5.66 -7.96 7.80
C THR A 83 5.35 -6.56 7.28
N GLN A 84 6.40 -5.76 7.05
CA GLN A 84 6.32 -4.54 6.25
C GLN A 84 6.08 -4.91 4.80
N LEU A 85 4.96 -4.44 4.24
CA LEU A 85 4.65 -4.56 2.83
C LEU A 85 5.31 -3.44 2.04
N ILE A 86 6.07 -3.81 1.01
CA ILE A 86 6.67 -2.90 0.05
C ILE A 86 5.96 -3.10 -1.29
N LEU A 87 5.41 -2.02 -1.82
CA LEU A 87 4.75 -2.01 -3.13
C LEU A 87 5.75 -1.61 -4.20
N ASP A 88 6.04 -2.54 -5.09
CA ASP A 88 6.96 -2.37 -6.21
C ASP A 88 6.22 -2.49 -7.55
N THR A 89 6.82 -1.99 -8.62
CA THR A 89 6.28 -2.03 -9.98
C THR A 89 7.31 -2.55 -10.95
N VAL A 90 6.96 -3.60 -11.70
CA VAL A 90 7.86 -4.20 -12.69
C VAL A 90 7.15 -4.35 -14.03
N PRO A 91 7.88 -4.37 -15.17
CA PRO A 91 7.31 -4.76 -16.45
C PRO A 91 6.75 -6.19 -16.38
N GLY A 92 5.59 -6.41 -16.99
CA GLY A 92 4.98 -7.73 -17.05
C GLY A 92 3.47 -7.67 -17.17
N ARG A 93 2.86 -8.86 -17.24
CA ARG A 93 1.41 -8.98 -17.28
C ARG A 93 0.85 -8.78 -15.88
N GLY A 94 0.19 -7.64 -15.65
CA GLY A 94 -0.64 -7.40 -14.47
C GLY A 94 -1.86 -8.32 -14.44
N SER A 95 -2.53 -8.38 -13.29
CA SER A 95 -3.82 -9.06 -13.19
C SER A 95 -4.85 -8.35 -14.06
N GLY A 96 -5.72 -9.11 -14.73
CA GLY A 96 -6.65 -8.58 -15.73
C GLY A 96 -7.65 -7.54 -15.22
N PHE A 97 -7.80 -7.41 -13.90
CA PHE A 97 -8.68 -6.42 -13.27
C PHE A 97 -7.93 -5.18 -12.73
N SER A 98 -6.60 -5.15 -12.81
CA SER A 98 -5.77 -4.07 -12.26
C SER A 98 -5.49 -3.01 -13.32
N LEU A 99 -5.56 -1.73 -12.94
CA LEU A 99 -5.45 -0.60 -13.87
C LEU A 99 -4.11 -0.53 -14.62
N GLU A 100 -3.02 -1.07 -14.08
CA GLU A 100 -1.71 -1.06 -14.73
C GLU A 100 -1.54 -2.14 -15.80
N ALA A 101 -2.44 -3.13 -15.86
CA ALA A 101 -2.29 -4.25 -16.78
C ALA A 101 -2.22 -3.84 -18.27
N PRO A 102 -3.01 -2.85 -18.76
CA PRO A 102 -2.88 -2.34 -20.13
C PRO A 102 -1.57 -1.58 -20.40
N GLU A 103 -0.89 -1.09 -19.36
CA GLU A 103 0.39 -0.38 -19.47
C GLU A 103 1.58 -1.34 -19.63
N GLY A 104 1.34 -2.66 -19.67
CA GLY A 104 2.40 -3.68 -19.71
C GLY A 104 3.22 -3.74 -18.41
N MET A 105 2.63 -3.27 -17.31
CA MET A 105 3.21 -3.25 -15.97
C MET A 105 2.45 -4.21 -15.06
N ARG A 106 3.04 -4.52 -13.91
CA ARG A 106 2.38 -5.20 -12.80
C ARG A 106 2.88 -4.67 -11.47
N PHE A 107 1.99 -4.58 -10.49
CA PHE A 107 2.39 -4.40 -9.10
C PHE A 107 2.94 -5.70 -8.50
N LEU A 108 3.87 -5.55 -7.57
CA LEU A 108 4.50 -6.64 -6.83
C LEU A 108 4.58 -6.28 -5.34
N SER A 109 4.09 -7.19 -4.50
CA SER A 109 4.32 -7.14 -3.06
C SER A 109 5.68 -7.73 -2.71
N ARG A 110 6.50 -6.99 -1.98
CA ARG A 110 7.68 -7.52 -1.30
C ARG A 110 7.46 -7.39 0.21
N GLY A 111 8.10 -8.26 0.98
CA GLY A 111 7.93 -8.30 2.43
C GLY A 111 9.26 -8.21 3.15
N ARG A 112 9.28 -7.46 4.25
CA ARG A 112 10.34 -7.49 5.26
C ARG A 112 9.71 -7.78 6.62
N SER A 113 10.21 -8.76 7.35
CA SER A 113 9.78 -8.96 8.73
C SER A 113 10.10 -7.72 9.57
N PHE A 114 9.14 -7.27 10.37
CA PHE A 114 9.41 -6.21 11.34
C PHE A 114 10.41 -6.69 12.39
N THR A 115 11.22 -5.76 12.89
CA THR A 115 12.10 -5.98 14.05
C THR A 115 11.30 -5.94 15.36
N ASP A 116 11.86 -6.48 16.45
CA ASP A 116 11.17 -6.47 17.75
C ASP A 116 10.77 -5.05 18.25
N PRO A 117 11.58 -4.00 18.07
CA PRO A 117 11.15 -2.63 18.36
C PRO A 117 9.95 -2.18 17.51
N GLU A 118 9.95 -2.51 16.22
CA GLU A 118 8.85 -2.15 15.30
C GLU A 118 7.57 -2.90 15.64
N LEU A 119 7.65 -4.20 15.96
CA LEU A 119 6.51 -4.99 16.41
C LEU A 119 5.90 -4.45 17.72
N ARG A 120 6.74 -3.98 18.65
CA ARG A 120 6.26 -3.33 19.88
C ARG A 120 5.53 -2.02 19.58
N SER A 121 6.11 -1.19 18.71
CA SER A 121 5.47 0.06 18.26
C SER A 121 4.10 -0.21 17.61
N LEU A 122 4.02 -1.22 16.73
CA LEU A 122 2.77 -1.64 16.09
C LEU A 122 1.74 -2.16 17.09
N ALA A 123 2.16 -2.83 18.17
CA ALA A 123 1.24 -3.31 19.19
C ALA A 123 0.59 -2.18 20.02
N GLU A 124 1.23 -1.00 20.07
CA GLU A 124 0.71 0.18 20.78
C GLU A 124 -0.30 0.99 19.94
N ALA A 125 -0.31 0.79 18.62
CA ALA A 125 -1.17 1.49 17.67
C ALA A 125 -1.97 0.49 16.81
N PRO A 126 -3.20 0.11 17.21
CA PRO A 126 -4.02 -0.78 16.39
C PRO A 126 -4.27 -0.16 15.01
N PRO A 127 -4.33 -0.98 13.95
CA PRO A 127 -4.49 -0.45 12.61
C PRO A 127 -5.93 0.04 12.39
N LEU A 128 -6.09 1.04 11.52
CA LEU A 128 -7.41 1.52 11.12
C LEU A 128 -8.10 0.49 10.23
N THR A 129 -9.40 0.36 10.42
CA THR A 129 -10.27 -0.51 9.64
C THR A 129 -11.14 0.28 8.66
N GLY A 130 -11.82 -0.42 7.75
CA GLY A 130 -12.81 0.17 6.86
C GLY A 130 -13.92 0.92 7.63
N ALA A 131 -14.35 0.36 8.77
CA ALA A 131 -15.35 1.01 9.62
C ALA A 131 -14.84 2.33 10.22
N ASP A 132 -13.59 2.36 10.70
CA ASP A 132 -12.97 3.57 11.27
C ASP A 132 -12.80 4.65 10.19
N TRP A 133 -12.40 4.24 8.98
CA TRP A 133 -12.25 5.14 7.85
C TRP A 133 -13.58 5.78 7.42
N GLU A 134 -14.67 5.01 7.41
CA GLU A 134 -16.01 5.47 7.05
C GLU A 134 -16.53 6.56 8.00
N VAL A 135 -16.24 6.44 9.30
CA VAL A 135 -16.61 7.46 10.30
C VAL A 135 -15.64 8.65 10.36
N GLY A 136 -14.61 8.66 9.50
CA GLY A 136 -13.71 9.80 9.30
C GLY A 136 -12.36 9.69 10.01
N GLU A 137 -12.02 8.56 10.62
CA GLU A 137 -10.69 8.37 11.21
C GLU A 137 -9.60 8.29 10.14
N ARG A 138 -8.43 8.86 10.44
CA ARG A 138 -7.30 8.96 9.51
C ARG A 138 -6.01 8.59 10.23
N PRO A 139 -5.03 7.97 9.52
CA PRO A 139 -3.77 7.57 10.14
C PRO A 139 -2.97 8.81 10.56
N PRO A 140 -2.03 8.66 11.53
CA PRO A 140 -1.10 9.73 11.86
C PRO A 140 -0.20 10.06 10.66
N LEU A 141 0.36 11.27 10.67
CA LEU A 141 1.34 11.68 9.67
C LEU A 141 2.58 10.77 9.74
N PRO A 142 3.03 10.18 8.61
CA PRO A 142 4.26 9.40 8.57
C PRO A 142 5.47 10.24 9.03
N THR A 143 6.30 9.67 9.90
CA THR A 143 7.55 10.27 10.35
C THR A 143 8.77 9.79 9.56
N GLU A 144 8.56 8.81 8.68
CA GLU A 144 9.60 8.19 7.85
C GLU A 144 9.22 8.27 6.37
N PRO A 145 10.22 8.25 5.45
CA PRO A 145 9.94 8.27 4.03
C PRO A 145 9.14 7.05 3.57
N GLN A 146 8.09 7.30 2.78
CA GLN A 146 7.27 6.24 2.19
C GLN A 146 7.81 5.73 0.85
N VAL A 147 8.65 6.53 0.18
CA VAL A 147 9.18 6.25 -1.15
C VAL A 147 10.68 6.08 -1.07
N VAL A 148 11.15 4.91 -1.50
CA VAL A 148 12.58 4.58 -1.60
C VAL A 148 12.99 4.36 -3.06
N ALA A 149 14.28 4.49 -3.38
CA ALA A 149 14.77 4.27 -4.73
C ALA A 149 14.72 2.79 -5.10
N GLU A 150 15.24 1.93 -4.21
CA GLU A 150 15.27 0.49 -4.40
C GLU A 150 14.50 -0.22 -3.29
N ALA A 151 13.88 -1.36 -3.59
CA ALA A 151 13.19 -2.16 -2.57
C ALA A 151 14.13 -2.60 -1.43
N ALA A 152 15.43 -2.74 -1.70
CA ALA A 152 16.45 -3.04 -0.71
C ALA A 152 16.72 -1.88 0.27
N ASP A 153 16.34 -0.64 -0.08
CA ASP A 153 16.49 0.50 0.83
C ASP A 153 15.36 0.54 1.86
N ALA A 154 14.18 0.00 1.52
CA ALA A 154 13.12 -0.27 2.49
C ALA A 154 13.44 -1.50 3.37
N CYS A 155 14.36 -2.35 2.95
CA CYS A 155 14.77 -3.58 3.63
C CYS A 155 16.29 -3.77 3.53
N PRO A 156 17.09 -3.16 4.42
CA PRO A 156 18.51 -3.43 4.44
C PRO A 156 18.71 -4.91 4.72
N VAL A 157 19.07 -5.68 3.68
CA VAL A 157 19.34 -7.11 3.81
C VAL A 157 20.46 -7.26 4.85
N PRO A 158 20.26 -8.06 5.92
CA PRO A 158 21.32 -8.30 6.89
C PRO A 158 22.56 -8.79 6.16
N ARG A 159 23.67 -8.06 6.30
CA ARG A 159 24.95 -8.50 5.72
C ARG A 159 25.29 -9.85 6.36
N ARG A 160 25.50 -10.87 5.51
CA ARG A 160 25.96 -12.20 5.93
C ARG A 160 27.34 -12.14 6.55
#